data_AF-A0A821SD80-F1
#
_entry.id   AF-A0A821SD80-F1
#
_cell.length_a   1.000
_cell.length_b   1.000
_cell.length_c   1.000
_cell.angle_alpha   90.00
_cell.angle_beta   90.00
_cell.angle_gamma   90.00
#
_symmetry.space_group_name_H-M   'P 1'
#
loop_
_entity.id
_entity.type
_entity.pdbx_description
1 polymer ?
#
loop_
_entity_poly.entity_id
_entity_poly.type
_entity_poly.pdbx_seq_one_letter_code
_entity_poly.pdbx_strand_id
1 'polypeptide(L)'
;TRFVPESLVVSDYLDEIYPEVRLHPTDSYLKAQQRVLVERFNSVLGPFYKALRSQGKEGVEDLNKNFETYENVLNNTYFGGS
;
A
#
# COMPACT_ATOMS: atom_id res chain seq x y z
N THR A 1 -17.43 -3.20 -24.45
CA THR A 1 -17.35 -3.33 -22.97
C THR A 1 -16.28 -2.38 -22.47
N ARG A 2 -16.53 -1.62 -21.39
CA ARG A 2 -15.46 -0.88 -20.70
C ARG A 2 -14.90 -1.80 -19.61
N PHE A 3 -13.60 -2.06 -19.65
CA PHE A 3 -12.90 -2.93 -18.71
C PHE A 3 -11.61 -2.25 -18.29
N VAL A 4 -11.38 -2.15 -16.98
CA VAL A 4 -10.19 -1.55 -16.38
C VAL A 4 -9.54 -2.62 -15.51
N PRO A 5 -8.43 -3.25 -15.96
CA PRO A 5 -7.64 -4.17 -15.14
C PRO A 5 -6.67 -3.41 -14.23
N GLU A 6 -5.97 -4.14 -13.36
CA GLU A 6 -5.02 -3.66 -12.34
C GLU A 6 -5.68 -2.97 -11.14
N SER A 7 -5.47 -3.54 -9.95
CA SER A 7 -6.12 -3.07 -8.72
C SER A 7 -5.83 -1.60 -8.42
N LEU A 8 -4.59 -1.13 -8.62
CA LEU A 8 -4.23 0.26 -8.37
C LEU A 8 -4.86 1.23 -9.37
N VAL A 9 -4.98 0.83 -10.64
CA VAL A 9 -5.64 1.64 -11.67
C VAL A 9 -7.14 1.71 -11.41
N VAL A 10 -7.76 0.61 -10.99
CA VAL A 10 -9.16 0.60 -10.57
C VAL A 10 -9.39 1.49 -9.35
N SER A 11 -8.52 1.42 -8.33
CA SER A 11 -8.61 2.30 -7.15
C SER A 11 -8.49 3.78 -7.52
N ASP A 12 -7.52 4.15 -8.37
CA ASP A 12 -7.37 5.53 -8.85
C ASP A 12 -8.60 5.98 -9.66
N TYR A 13 -9.12 5.12 -10.54
CA TYR A 13 -10.32 5.40 -11.32
C TYR A 13 -11.54 5.66 -10.40
N LEU A 14 -11.73 4.84 -9.37
CA LEU A 14 -12.82 5.02 -8.40
C LEU A 14 -12.70 6.35 -7.63
N ASP A 15 -11.48 6.73 -7.23
CA ASP A 15 -11.23 8.01 -6.54
C ASP A 15 -11.53 9.23 -7.43
N GLU A 16 -11.31 9.11 -8.74
CA GLU A 16 -11.60 10.17 -9.72
C GLU A 16 -13.10 10.35 -9.98
N ILE A 17 -13.86 9.25 -10.08
CA ILE A 17 -15.29 9.31 -10.43
C ILE A 17 -16.21 9.55 -9.23
N TYR A 18 -15.72 9.36 -8.00
CA TYR A 18 -16.44 9.61 -6.74
C TYR A 18 -15.68 10.62 -5.86
N PRO A 19 -15.61 11.91 -6.26
CA PRO A 19 -14.77 12.91 -5.61
C PRO A 19 -15.29 13.38 -4.23
N GLU A 20 -16.48 12.96 -3.81
CA GLU A 20 -17.10 13.38 -2.55
C GLU A 20 -16.33 12.87 -1.32
N VAL A 21 -15.71 11.69 -1.43
CA VAL A 21 -14.91 11.06 -0.37
C VAL A 21 -13.57 10.65 -0.95
N ARG A 22 -12.70 11.64 -1.15
CA ARG A 22 -11.35 11.42 -1.70
C ARG A 22 -10.50 10.55 -0.77
N LEU A 23 -9.90 9.53 -1.35
CA LEU A 23 -8.91 8.66 -0.72
C LEU A 23 -7.51 9.27 -0.84
N HIS A 24 -7.17 9.86 -1.99
CA HIS A 24 -5.90 10.55 -2.15
C HIS A 24 -5.94 11.97 -1.58
N PRO A 25 -4.84 12.45 -0.97
CA PRO A 25 -4.73 13.83 -0.53
C PRO A 25 -4.75 14.77 -1.74
N THR A 26 -5.27 15.98 -1.53
CA THR A 26 -5.28 17.04 -2.55
C THR A 26 -3.91 17.63 -2.82
N ASP A 27 -3.00 17.54 -1.85
CA ASP A 27 -1.62 17.94 -2.02
C ASP A 27 -0.87 16.90 -2.87
N SER A 28 -0.36 17.34 -4.02
CA SER A 28 0.31 16.47 -4.99
C SER A 28 1.59 15.82 -4.46
N TYR A 29 2.30 16.47 -3.53
CA TYR A 29 3.50 15.92 -2.94
C TYR A 29 3.17 14.79 -1.97
N LEU A 30 2.18 14.98 -1.11
CA LEU A 30 1.68 13.94 -0.21
C LEU A 30 1.09 12.75 -0.99
N LYS A 31 0.35 13.01 -2.08
CA LYS A 31 -0.15 11.95 -2.97
C LYS A 31 0.99 11.12 -3.56
N ALA A 32 2.05 11.77 -4.03
CA ALA A 32 3.23 11.08 -4.56
C ALA A 32 3.92 10.23 -3.49
N GLN A 33 4.10 10.76 -2.27
CA GLN A 33 4.67 10.00 -1.15
C GLN A 33 3.85 8.75 -0.82
N GLN A 34 2.52 8.88 -0.71
CA GLN A 34 1.64 7.75 -0.43
C GLN A 34 1.65 6.69 -1.56
N ARG A 35 1.69 7.11 -2.82
CA ARG A 35 1.82 6.18 -3.96
C ARG A 35 3.12 5.38 -3.90
N VAL A 36 4.24 6.03 -3.55
CA VAL A 36 5.53 5.34 -3.38
C VAL A 36 5.44 4.27 -2.28
N LEU A 37 4.73 4.53 -1.18
CA LEU A 37 4.50 3.52 -0.13
C LEU A 37 3.69 2.32 -0.67
N VAL A 38 2.63 2.58 -1.44
CA VAL A 38 1.81 1.52 -2.05
C VAL A 38 2.63 0.68 -3.03
N GLU A 39 3.41 1.32 -3.91
CA GLU A 39 4.24 0.61 -4.90
C GLU A 39 5.31 -0.27 -4.24
N ARG A 40 5.90 0.21 -3.14
CA ARG A 40 6.89 -0.53 -2.35
C ARG A 40 6.27 -1.68 -1.56
N PHE A 41 4.95 -1.69 -1.31
CA PHE A 41 4.30 -2.72 -0.50
C PHE A 41 4.39 -4.12 -1.11
N ASN A 42 4.70 -4.23 -2.40
CA ASN A 42 5.05 -5.50 -3.02
C ASN A 42 6.21 -6.23 -2.32
N SER A 43 7.14 -5.50 -1.67
CA SER A 43 8.24 -6.11 -0.89
C SER A 43 7.75 -6.84 0.36
N VAL A 44 6.56 -6.51 0.87
CA VAL A 44 5.88 -7.19 2.00
C VAL A 44 5.15 -8.45 1.50
N LEU A 45 4.49 -8.36 0.34
CA LEU A 45 3.63 -9.44 -0.17
C LEU A 45 4.39 -10.75 -0.42
N GLY A 46 5.59 -10.68 -0.99
CA GLY A 46 6.41 -11.87 -1.25
C GLY A 46 6.76 -12.66 0.02
N PRO A 47 7.45 -12.04 0.99
CA PRO A 47 7.72 -12.63 2.31
C PRO A 47 6.46 -13.09 3.04
N PHE A 48 5.36 -12.34 2.95
CA PHE A 48 4.08 -12.72 3.55
C PHE A 48 3.57 -14.06 3.00
N TYR A 49 3.50 -14.22 1.67
CA TYR A 49 3.08 -15.49 1.08
C TYR A 49 4.07 -16.63 1.37
N LYS A 50 5.37 -16.32 1.46
CA LYS A 50 6.39 -17.29 1.84
C LYS A 50 6.20 -17.78 3.28
N ALA A 51 5.94 -16.88 4.21
CA ALA A 51 5.62 -17.20 5.60
C ALA A 51 4.33 -18.03 5.69
N LEU A 52 3.28 -17.63 4.97
CA LEU A 52 2.01 -18.37 4.98
C LEU A 52 2.19 -19.81 4.47
N ARG A 53 2.89 -20.01 3.35
CA ARG A 53 3.10 -21.33 2.75
C ARG A 53 4.03 -22.23 3.57
N SER A 54 5.01 -21.63 4.25
CA SER A 54 5.96 -22.35 5.10
C SER A 54 5.47 -22.56 6.53
N GLN A 55 4.25 -22.12 6.86
CA GLN A 55 3.73 -22.10 8.24
C GLN A 55 4.66 -21.34 9.20
N GLY A 56 5.21 -20.22 8.73
CA GLY A 56 6.07 -19.32 9.51
C GLY A 56 7.54 -19.75 9.62
N LYS A 57 7.95 -20.84 8.96
CA LYS A 57 9.35 -21.31 9.00
C LYS A 57 10.30 -20.46 8.15
N GLU A 58 9.79 -19.81 7.11
CA GLU A 58 10.58 -18.97 6.21
C GLU A 58 9.89 -17.63 5.94
N GLY A 59 10.65 -16.59 5.60
CA GLY A 59 10.11 -15.30 5.17
C GLY A 59 9.62 -14.39 6.30
N VAL A 60 9.50 -14.87 7.54
CA VAL A 60 9.12 -14.04 8.70
C VAL A 60 10.17 -12.94 8.98
N GLU A 61 11.46 -13.26 8.90
CA GLU A 61 12.52 -12.26 9.10
C GLU A 61 12.49 -11.16 8.04
N ASP A 62 12.32 -11.52 6.76
CA ASP A 62 12.20 -10.54 5.67
C ASP A 62 10.91 -9.72 5.80
N LEU A 63 9.81 -10.35 6.23
CA LEU A 63 8.55 -9.68 6.48
C LEU A 63 8.70 -8.62 7.58
N ASN A 64 9.36 -8.96 8.69
CA ASN A 64 9.62 -8.04 9.79
C ASN A 64 10.49 -6.86 9.36
N LYS A 65 11.59 -7.10 8.63
CA LYS A 65 12.46 -6.04 8.08
C LYS A 65 11.69 -5.08 7.17
N ASN A 66 10.79 -5.61 6.33
CA ASN A 66 9.97 -4.76 5.48
C ASN A 66 8.99 -3.93 6.32
N PHE A 67 8.35 -4.52 7.35
CA PHE A 67 7.46 -3.77 8.23
C PHE A 67 8.16 -2.69 9.06
N GLU A 68 9.41 -2.87 9.47
CA GLU A 68 10.20 -1.80 10.11
C GLU A 68 10.29 -0.53 9.23
N THR A 69 10.34 -0.69 7.90
CA THR A 69 10.31 0.45 6.98
C THR A 69 8.98 1.20 7.06
N TYR A 70 7.86 0.49 7.21
CA TYR A 70 6.53 1.09 7.32
C TYR A 70 6.30 1.73 8.69
N GLU A 71 6.84 1.12 9.75
CA GLU A 71 6.81 1.69 11.10
C GLU A 71 7.51 3.06 11.14
N ASN A 72 8.69 3.17 10.52
CA ASN A 72 9.46 4.41 10.51
C ASN A 72 8.77 5.58 9.76
N VAL A 73 7.87 5.29 8.82
CA VAL A 73 7.12 6.31 8.07
C VAL A 73 5.72 6.55 8.63
N LEU A 74 5.22 5.66 9.49
CA LEU A 74 3.94 5.83 10.18
C LEU A 74 4.11 6.85 11.31
N ASN A 75 3.81 8.10 11.01
CA ASN A 75 3.96 9.23 11.95
C ASN A 75 2.64 9.67 12.60
N ASN A 76 1.54 8.98 12.32
CA ASN A 76 0.20 9.25 12.83
C ASN A 76 -0.59 7.93 12.95
N THR A 77 -1.87 7.98 13.33
CA THR A 77 -2.73 6.80 13.45
C THR A 77 -2.90 6.06 12.12
N TYR A 78 -2.94 6.76 10.99
CA TYR A 78 -3.02 6.18 9.65
C TYR A 78 -1.99 6.81 8.69
N PHE A 79 -1.59 6.09 7.64
CA PHE A 79 -0.77 6.65 6.56
C PHE A 79 -1.46 7.80 5.81
N GLY A 80 -2.80 7.84 5.87
CA GLY A 80 -3.63 8.93 5.35
C GLY A 80 -3.73 10.16 6.25
N GLY A 81 -3.18 10.10 7.48
CA GLY A 81 -3.35 11.12 8.50
C GLY A 81 -4.22 10.67 9.68
N SER A 82 -5.01 11.60 10.22
CA SER A 82 -5.92 11.42 11.37
C SER A 82 -7.36 11.76 11.00
#